data_AF-A0A7W1FY78-F1
#
_entry.id   AF-A0A7W1FY78-F1
#
_cell.length_a   1.000
_cell.length_b   1.000
_cell.length_c   1.000
_cell.angle_alpha   90.00
_cell.angle_beta   90.00
_cell.angle_gamma   90.00
#
_symmetry.space_group_name_H-M   'P 1'
#
loop_
_entity.id
_entity.type
_entity.pdbx_description
1 polymer ?
#
loop_
_entity_poly.entity_id
_entity_poly.type
_entity_poly.pdbx_seq_one_letter_code
_entity_poly.pdbx_strand_id
1 'polypeptide(L)'
;MTKTTTQYDTAVAICKDIFIKKMKDYGTAWRILRTSSITDQIFIKAQRIRNIEDKGTQKIKEDVRSEYIGIVNYSIIGLIQLGLKNDERMEIPAEEVSKLFEKLANEARNLMEDKNHDYGEAWR
;
A
#
# COMPACT_ATOMS: atom_id res chain seq x y z
N MET A 1 7.84 -21.71 6.24
CA MET A 1 7.23 -20.60 5.46
C MET A 1 6.79 -21.15 4.12
N THR A 2 5.56 -20.86 3.71
CA THR A 2 5.08 -21.22 2.36
C THR A 2 5.71 -20.27 1.32
N LYS A 3 5.74 -20.68 0.05
CA LYS A 3 6.28 -19.85 -1.04
C LYS A 3 5.54 -18.50 -1.13
N THR A 4 4.22 -18.51 -0.96
CA THR A 4 3.36 -17.33 -0.99
C THR A 4 3.70 -16.33 0.11
N THR A 5 3.92 -16.80 1.35
CA THR A 5 4.35 -15.92 2.45
C THR A 5 5.65 -15.20 2.12
N THR A 6 6.64 -15.91 1.58
CA THR A 6 7.92 -15.30 1.18
C THR A 6 7.76 -14.27 0.05
N GLN A 7 6.87 -14.52 -0.91
CA GLN A 7 6.55 -13.57 -1.98
C GLN A 7 5.87 -12.31 -1.43
N TYR A 8 4.92 -12.48 -0.49
CA TYR A 8 4.28 -11.39 0.22
C TYR A 8 5.29 -10.52 0.96
N ASP A 9 6.15 -11.12 1.78
CA ASP A 9 7.17 -10.41 2.55
C ASP A 9 8.12 -9.61 1.64
N THR A 10 8.50 -10.20 0.50
CA THR A 10 9.33 -9.54 -0.51
C THR A 10 8.62 -8.33 -1.12
N ALA A 11 7.34 -8.46 -1.49
CA ALA A 11 6.56 -7.38 -2.08
C ALA A 11 6.34 -6.23 -1.09
N VAL A 12 5.99 -6.55 0.15
CA VAL A 12 5.76 -5.56 1.22
C VAL A 12 7.05 -4.83 1.59
N ALA A 13 8.19 -5.52 1.63
CA ALA A 13 9.48 -4.88 1.89
C ALA A 13 9.79 -3.76 0.87
N ILE A 14 9.50 -4.01 -0.41
CA ILE A 14 9.67 -3.02 -1.48
C ILE A 14 8.69 -1.85 -1.33
N CYS A 15 7.43 -2.14 -0.98
CA CYS A 15 6.44 -1.10 -0.73
C CYS A 15 6.84 -0.20 0.44
N LYS A 16 7.31 -0.81 1.54
CA LYS A 16 7.79 -0.12 2.74
C LYS A 16 8.99 0.76 2.46
N ASP A 17 9.98 0.27 1.71
CA ASP A 17 11.16 1.08 1.35
C ASP A 17 10.76 2.37 0.63
N ILE A 18 9.90 2.27 -0.39
CA ILE A 18 9.39 3.43 -1.12
C ILE A 18 8.53 4.34 -0.23
N PHE A 19 7.70 3.75 0.63
CA PHE A 19 6.86 4.48 1.58
C PHE A 19 7.70 5.34 2.52
N ILE A 20 8.73 4.75 3.14
CA ILE A 20 9.61 5.45 4.08
C ILE A 20 10.45 6.51 3.38
N LYS A 21 10.97 6.24 2.17
CA LYS A 21 11.68 7.25 1.38
C LYS A 21 10.80 8.47 1.10
N LYS A 22 9.57 8.27 0.62
CA LYS A 22 8.62 9.36 0.38
C LYS A 22 8.25 10.10 1.66
N MET A 23 8.08 9.39 2.77
CA MET A 23 7.79 10.01 4.06
C MET A 23 8.97 10.89 4.53
N LYS A 24 10.23 10.51 4.28
CA LYS A 24 11.37 11.41 4.56
C LYS A 24 11.33 12.69 3.75
N ASP A 25 10.89 12.62 2.49
CA ASP A 25 10.85 13.78 1.59
C ASP A 25 9.66 14.72 1.89
N TYR A 26 8.52 14.16 2.31
CA TYR A 26 7.24 14.90 2.40
C TYR A 26 6.61 14.90 3.80
N GLY A 27 7.26 14.30 4.80
CA GLY A 27 6.68 14.08 6.12
C GLY A 27 5.38 13.27 6.05
N THR A 28 4.43 13.59 6.94
CA THR A 28 3.07 13.05 6.89
C THR A 28 2.08 13.97 6.19
N ALA A 29 2.48 14.62 5.10
CA ALA A 29 1.62 15.50 4.31
C ALA A 29 0.27 14.88 3.91
N TRP A 30 0.17 13.55 3.80
CA TRP A 30 -1.09 12.85 3.54
C TRP A 30 -2.15 13.01 4.65
N ARG A 31 -1.77 13.48 5.85
CA ARG A 31 -2.70 13.75 6.96
C ARG A 31 -3.73 14.84 6.66
N ILE A 32 -3.40 15.79 5.77
CA ILE A 32 -4.34 16.82 5.33
C ILE A 32 -5.41 16.28 4.38
N LEU A 33 -5.17 15.11 3.77
CA LEU A 33 -6.08 14.56 2.77
C LEU A 33 -7.34 14.04 3.45
N ARG A 34 -8.47 14.22 2.76
CA ARG A 34 -9.71 13.54 3.11
C ARG A 34 -9.60 12.05 2.74
N THR A 35 -10.33 11.20 3.45
CA THR A 35 -10.37 9.76 3.14
C THR A 35 -10.78 9.50 1.68
N SER A 36 -11.74 10.27 1.14
CA SER A 36 -12.13 10.17 -0.27
C SER A 36 -10.97 10.47 -1.23
N SER A 37 -10.12 11.44 -0.91
CA SER A 37 -8.94 11.76 -1.71
C SER A 37 -7.94 10.61 -1.74
N ILE A 38 -7.79 9.86 -0.64
CA ILE A 38 -6.95 8.66 -0.62
C ILE A 38 -7.56 7.56 -1.49
N THR A 39 -8.88 7.35 -1.41
CA THR A 39 -9.58 6.41 -2.29
C THR A 39 -9.41 6.77 -3.76
N ASP A 40 -9.48 8.07 -4.10
CA ASP A 40 -9.23 8.55 -5.46
C ASP A 40 -7.80 8.23 -5.93
N GLN A 41 -6.80 8.36 -5.05
CA GLN A 41 -5.42 7.96 -5.39
C GLN A 41 -5.33 6.48 -5.75
N ILE A 42 -5.99 5.60 -5.00
CA ILE A 42 -6.05 4.16 -5.31
C ILE A 42 -6.74 3.93 -6.66
N PHE A 43 -7.86 4.61 -6.90
CA PHE A 43 -8.63 4.47 -8.13
C PHE A 43 -7.84 4.92 -9.37
N ILE A 44 -7.13 6.05 -9.29
CA ILE A 44 -6.28 6.56 -10.39
C ILE A 44 -5.24 5.51 -10.79
N LYS A 45 -4.61 4.85 -9.81
CA LYS A 45 -3.59 3.82 -10.07
C LYS A 45 -4.18 2.56 -10.69
N ALA A 46 -5.31 2.08 -10.15
CA ALA A 46 -6.04 0.94 -10.73
C ALA A 46 -6.52 1.23 -12.16
N GLN A 47 -7.06 2.42 -12.41
CA GLN A 47 -7.50 2.84 -13.73
C GLN A 47 -6.34 2.93 -14.72
N ARG A 48 -5.16 3.37 -14.26
CA ARG A 48 -3.95 3.38 -15.09
C ARG A 48 -3.53 1.97 -15.49
N ILE A 49 -3.51 1.02 -14.56
CA ILE A 49 -3.20 -0.40 -14.85
C ILE A 49 -4.15 -0.92 -15.94
N ARG A 50 -5.46 -0.76 -15.73
CA ARG A 50 -6.47 -1.19 -16.70
C ARG A 50 -6.28 -0.57 -18.08
N ASN A 51 -6.01 0.74 -18.14
CA ASN A 51 -5.78 1.44 -19.40
C ASN A 51 -4.54 0.94 -20.17
N ILE A 52 -3.50 0.51 -19.46
CA ILE A 52 -2.28 -0.06 -20.07
C ILE A 52 -2.59 -1.43 -20.65
N GLU A 53 -3.31 -2.27 -19.90
CA GLU A 53 -3.73 -3.61 -20.32
C GLU A 53 -4.67 -3.55 -21.52
N ASP A 54 -5.68 -2.67 -21.49
CA ASP A 54 -6.66 -2.50 -22.57
C ASP A 54 -6.02 -2.00 -23.88
N LYS A 55 -5.05 -1.09 -23.80
CA LYS A 55 -4.43 -0.48 -24.99
C LYS A 55 -3.25 -1.27 -25.54
N GLY A 56 -2.62 -2.10 -24.72
CA GLY A 56 -1.38 -2.84 -25.04
C GLY A 56 -0.18 -1.96 -25.40
N THR A 57 -0.31 -0.64 -25.34
CA THR A 57 0.70 0.34 -25.78
C THR A 57 0.73 1.54 -24.84
N GLN A 58 1.91 2.10 -24.64
CA GLN A 58 2.13 3.30 -23.86
C GLN A 58 3.04 4.25 -24.63
N LYS A 59 2.69 5.54 -24.65
CA LYS A 59 3.57 6.58 -25.20
C LYS A 59 4.80 6.81 -24.33
N ILE A 60 4.61 6.73 -23.01
CA ILE A 60 5.69 6.78 -22.01
C ILE A 60 5.79 5.40 -21.39
N LYS A 61 6.94 4.74 -21.57
CA LYS A 61 7.19 3.37 -21.07
C LYS A 61 7.60 3.40 -19.60
N GLU A 62 6.62 3.67 -18.74
CA GLU A 62 6.79 3.57 -17.29
C GLU A 62 6.37 2.18 -16.79
N ASP A 63 7.11 1.66 -15.82
CA ASP A 63 6.84 0.38 -15.21
C ASP A 63 5.52 0.40 -14.42
N VAL A 64 4.60 -0.50 -14.80
CA VAL A 64 3.29 -0.69 -14.14
C VAL A 64 3.44 -1.12 -12.68
N ARG A 65 4.58 -1.72 -12.30
CA ARG A 65 4.87 -2.10 -10.91
C ARG A 65 4.75 -0.93 -9.94
N SER A 66 5.11 0.27 -10.38
CA SER A 66 4.99 1.49 -9.58
C SER A 66 3.54 1.81 -9.20
N GLU A 67 2.58 1.41 -10.03
CA GLU A 67 1.15 1.57 -9.77
C GLU A 67 0.66 0.60 -8.68
N TYR A 68 1.06 -0.66 -8.75
CA TYR A 68 0.77 -1.65 -7.71
C TYR A 68 1.35 -1.25 -6.35
N ILE A 69 2.61 -0.79 -6.32
CA ILE A 69 3.23 -0.29 -5.08
C ILE A 69 2.45 0.91 -4.54
N GLY A 70 2.03 1.81 -5.43
CA GLY A 70 1.21 2.95 -5.03
C GLY A 70 -0.14 2.54 -4.44
N ILE A 71 -0.83 1.55 -5.02
CA ILE A 71 -2.09 1.01 -4.47
C ILE A 71 -1.88 0.49 -3.05
N VAL A 72 -0.84 -0.32 -2.82
CA VAL A 72 -0.52 -0.84 -1.48
C VAL A 72 -0.25 0.31 -0.51
N ASN A 73 0.60 1.25 -0.89
CA ASN A 73 0.98 2.36 -0.01
C ASN A 73 -0.20 3.28 0.32
N TYR A 74 -1.04 3.65 -0.64
CA TYR A 74 -2.24 4.45 -0.36
C TYR A 74 -3.29 3.68 0.46
N SER A 75 -3.39 2.36 0.29
CA SER A 75 -4.23 1.52 1.14
C SER A 75 -3.76 1.56 2.59
N ILE A 76 -2.46 1.42 2.84
CA ILE A 76 -1.87 1.55 4.18
C ILE A 76 -2.08 2.96 4.73
N ILE A 77 -1.86 4.03 3.95
CA ILE A 77 -2.16 5.42 4.38
C ILE A 77 -3.62 5.55 4.81
N GLY A 78 -4.56 5.01 4.03
CA GLY A 78 -5.98 5.04 4.36
C GLY A 78 -6.28 4.34 5.68
N LEU A 79 -5.73 3.14 5.89
CA LEU A 79 -5.87 2.40 7.14
C LEU A 79 -5.26 3.13 8.33
N ILE A 80 -4.08 3.73 8.17
CA ILE A 80 -3.45 4.57 9.21
C ILE A 80 -4.36 5.75 9.55
N GLN A 81 -4.89 6.45 8.56
CA GLN A 81 -5.72 7.63 8.80
C GLN A 81 -7.06 7.27 9.47
N LEU A 82 -7.64 6.11 9.13
CA LEU A 82 -8.82 5.58 9.83
C LEU A 82 -8.51 5.27 11.30
N GLY A 83 -7.37 4.65 11.59
CA GLY A 83 -6.94 4.35 12.97
C GLY A 83 -6.63 5.60 13.79
N LEU A 84 -6.21 6.68 13.12
CA LEU A 84 -5.88 7.98 13.72
C LEU A 84 -6.98 9.03 13.55
N LYS A 85 -8.24 8.62 13.35
CA LYS A 85 -9.37 9.52 13.10
C LYS A 85 -9.56 10.61 14.18
N ASN A 86 -9.21 10.31 15.43
CA ASN A 86 -9.33 11.23 16.56
C ASN A 86 -7.99 11.86 16.96
N ASP A 87 -6.93 11.63 16.19
CA ASP A 87 -5.63 12.25 16.38
C ASP A 87 -5.57 13.50 15.49
N GLU A 88 -5.28 14.66 16.05
CA GLU A 88 -5.23 15.93 15.31
C GLU A 88 -3.82 16.28 14.83
N ARG A 89 -2.79 15.49 15.17
CA ARG A 89 -1.41 15.74 14.75
C ARG A 89 -1.31 15.68 13.22
N MET A 90 -0.78 16.73 12.61
CA MET A 90 -0.49 16.76 11.18
C MET A 90 0.87 16.16 10.84
N GLU A 91 1.81 16.21 11.78
CA GLU A 91 3.14 15.65 11.68
C GLU A 91 3.27 14.47 12.65
N ILE A 92 3.54 13.29 12.12
CA ILE A 92 3.76 12.07 12.90
C ILE A 92 5.21 11.62 12.72
N PRO A 93 5.93 11.28 13.80
CA PRO A 93 7.31 10.82 13.69
C PRO A 93 7.46 9.61 12.76
N ALA A 94 8.51 9.62 11.94
CA ALA A 94 8.87 8.56 11.01
C ALA A 94 8.81 7.14 11.63
N GLU A 95 9.32 7.01 12.84
CA GLU A 95 9.37 5.77 13.60
C GLU A 95 7.96 5.25 13.94
N GLU A 96 7.05 6.14 14.32
CA GLU A 96 5.66 5.81 14.63
C GLU A 96 4.93 5.36 13.35
N VAL A 97 5.10 6.08 12.25
CA VAL A 97 4.51 5.71 10.95
C VAL A 97 5.06 4.36 10.46
N SER A 98 6.35 4.09 10.63
CA SER A 98 6.96 2.81 10.25
C SER A 98 6.33 1.64 11.02
N LYS A 99 6.12 1.80 12.34
CA LYS A 99 5.45 0.79 13.17
C LYS A 99 3.99 0.56 12.74
N LEU A 100 3.27 1.63 12.42
CA LEU A 100 1.89 1.53 11.93
C LEU A 100 1.83 0.81 10.58
N PHE A 101 2.76 1.09 9.67
CA PHE A 101 2.89 0.37 8.41
C PHE A 101 3.10 -1.13 8.64
N GLU A 102 4.09 -1.49 9.47
CA GLU A 102 4.41 -2.89 9.77
C GLU A 102 3.23 -3.62 10.40
N LYS A 103 2.54 -2.99 11.35
CA LYS A 103 1.36 -3.54 12.00
C LYS A 103 0.29 -3.89 10.97
N LEU A 104 -0.10 -2.94 10.12
CA LEU A 104 -1.17 -3.11 9.14
C LEU A 104 -0.78 -4.11 8.04
N ALA A 105 0.49 -4.12 7.62
CA ALA A 105 0.99 -5.12 6.69
C ALA A 105 0.95 -6.53 7.28
N ASN A 106 1.34 -6.69 8.56
CA ASN A 106 1.25 -7.99 9.24
C ASN A 106 -0.20 -8.45 9.42
N GLU A 107 -1.13 -7.54 9.73
CA GLU A 107 -2.57 -7.88 9.79
C GLU A 107 -3.08 -8.40 8.44
N ALA A 108 -2.72 -7.73 7.33
CA ALA A 108 -3.06 -8.18 5.99
C ALA A 108 -2.40 -9.53 5.63
N ARG A 109 -1.15 -9.75 6.07
CA ARG A 109 -0.44 -11.01 5.89
C ARG A 109 -1.14 -12.16 6.61
N ASN A 110 -1.46 -11.99 7.89
CA ASN A 110 -2.12 -13.01 8.69
C ASN A 110 -3.48 -13.39 8.07
N LEU A 111 -4.26 -12.39 7.65
CA LEU A 111 -5.52 -12.62 6.96
C LEU A 111 -5.35 -13.43 5.65
N MET A 112 -4.28 -13.17 4.90
CA MET A 112 -3.97 -13.95 3.70
C MET A 112 -3.60 -15.40 4.05
N GLU A 113 -2.81 -15.62 5.11
CA GLU A 113 -2.42 -16.96 5.57
C GLU A 113 -3.64 -17.76 6.05
N ASP A 114 -4.52 -17.14 6.86
CA ASP A 114 -5.77 -17.75 7.33
C ASP A 114 -6.66 -18.15 6.14
N LYS A 115 -6.82 -17.26 5.16
CA LYS A 115 -7.58 -17.57 3.94
C LYS A 115 -6.92 -18.67 3.11
N ASN A 116 -5.60 -18.67 2.97
CA ASN A 116 -4.92 -19.72 2.22
C ASN A 116 -5.07 -21.10 2.86
N HIS A 117 -5.13 -21.17 4.19
CA HIS A 117 -5.48 -22.39 4.90
C HIS A 117 -6.91 -22.85 4.55
N ASP A 118 -7.89 -21.93 4.60
CA ASP A 118 -9.30 -22.25 4.38
C ASP A 118 -9.65 -22.61 2.92
N TYR A 119 -8.95 -22.02 1.94
CA TYR A 119 -9.24 -22.19 0.51
C TYR A 119 -8.19 -23.00 -0.28
N GLY A 120 -7.17 -23.55 0.39
CA GLY A 120 -6.14 -24.38 -0.26
C GLY A 120 -5.20 -23.63 -1.21
N GLU A 121 -4.55 -22.56 -0.74
CA GLU A 121 -3.67 -21.65 -1.52
C GLU A 121 -4.39 -20.82 -2.61
N ALA A 122 -5.61 -20.35 -2.37
CA ALA A 122 -6.34 -19.52 -3.35
C ALA A 122 -5.63 -18.21 -3.75
N TRP A 123 -4.69 -17.72 -2.95
CA TRP A 123 -3.97 -16.45 -3.16
C TRP A 123 -2.51 -16.69 -3.56
N ARG A 124 -2.27 -17.35 -4.69
CA ARG A 124 -0.93 -17.69 -5.21
C ARG A 124 -0.46 -16.77 -6.33
#